data_AF-A0A7Y4SU84-F1
#
_entry.id   AF-A0A7Y4SU84-F1
#
_cell.length_a   1.000
_cell.length_b   1.000
_cell.length_c   1.000
_cell.angle_alpha   90.00
_cell.angle_beta   90.00
_cell.angle_gamma   90.00
#
_symmetry.space_group_name_H-M   'P 1'
#
loop_
_entity.id
_entity.type
_entity.pdbx_description
1 polymer ?
#
loop_
_entity_poly.entity_id
_entity_poly.type
_entity_poly.pdbx_seq_one_letter_code
_entity_poly.pdbx_strand_id
1 'polypeptide(L)'
;MRWFIVGATALAIGLSGAVLKARQQAPAPRQQLAEEVFKNIQVLKGMPVDEFMGTMGFLASATGLNCTDCHVDESGGSWARYADDNALKQQTRRMLVMVNTINKTNFGGRQVVTCNTCHRGSRKPNVMPSIDRLYGEPPPDEPGDPITLVPGKLSVDQVLDKYIAALGGAQRLAALTSFTAKGTHLGFDDAAPSQIDIFARATGERATIVHAPSGESSTALNGQAAWIAAPPADKPVPLMVITGQELAGVKLDAAIFFPGRIKQLLTNWRVGIPLILDDRDAIQLQGDIPGGGVATLCFDEETGLLVRMVRYTDSPVGRLVTRTDYHEYREVAGVKVPFRWTQRWLSGRSQFELTELQPNTPISSERFAQPVIRDRP
;
A
#
# COMPACT_ATOMS: atom_id res chain seq x y z
N MET A 1 42.93 39.00 62.27
CA MET A 1 42.61 38.17 61.09
C MET A 1 41.68 39.00 60.22
N ARG A 2 42.21 39.62 59.16
CA ARG A 2 41.49 40.57 58.28
C ARG A 2 40.74 39.81 57.20
N TRP A 3 39.45 40.06 57.04
CA TRP A 3 38.74 39.82 55.78
C TRP A 3 37.90 41.05 55.44
N PHE A 4 38.19 41.61 54.27
CA PHE A 4 37.59 42.82 53.71
C PHE A 4 36.25 42.49 53.04
N ILE A 5 35.30 43.41 53.19
CA ILE A 5 34.05 43.49 52.45
C ILE A 5 34.31 44.22 51.14
N VAL A 6 33.94 43.65 50.00
CA VAL A 6 33.71 44.39 48.75
C VAL A 6 32.40 43.89 48.15
N GLY A 7 31.43 44.79 48.06
CA GLY A 7 30.18 44.58 47.33
C GLY A 7 30.40 44.74 45.82
N ALA A 8 29.64 43.99 45.03
CA ALA A 8 29.56 44.19 43.59
C ALA A 8 28.10 44.08 43.12
N THR A 9 27.74 45.08 42.33
CA THR A 9 26.47 45.44 41.71
C THR A 9 25.91 44.41 40.73
N ALA A 10 24.57 44.38 40.66
CA ALA A 10 23.76 43.56 39.78
C ALA A 10 23.96 43.88 38.28
N LEU A 11 23.98 42.83 37.45
CA LEU A 11 23.83 42.91 36.00
C LEU A 11 22.66 41.99 35.60
N ALA A 12 21.60 42.58 35.05
CA ALA A 12 20.44 41.87 34.52
C ALA A 12 20.76 41.30 33.13
N ILE A 13 20.70 39.98 32.99
CA ILE A 13 20.75 39.28 31.70
C ILE A 13 19.33 38.83 31.34
N GLY A 14 18.75 39.46 30.32
CA GLY A 14 17.47 39.05 29.74
C GLY A 14 17.63 37.76 28.94
N LEU A 15 17.07 36.67 29.45
CA LEU A 15 16.91 35.40 28.72
C LEU A 15 15.61 35.45 27.92
N SER A 16 15.73 35.73 26.62
CA SER A 16 14.65 35.52 25.65
C SER A 16 14.44 34.02 25.46
N GLY A 17 13.50 33.44 26.23
CA GLY A 17 13.09 32.05 26.09
C GLY A 17 12.31 31.83 24.79
N ALA A 18 12.93 31.16 23.82
CA ALA A 18 12.22 30.60 22.68
C ALA A 18 11.30 29.47 23.18
N VAL A 19 10.00 29.75 23.27
CA VAL A 19 8.99 28.74 23.58
C VAL A 19 8.88 27.80 22.38
N LEU A 20 9.55 26.66 22.45
CA LEU A 20 9.26 25.51 21.61
C LEU A 20 7.81 25.08 21.90
N LYS A 21 6.86 25.53 21.06
CA LYS A 21 5.52 24.95 21.03
C LYS A 21 5.67 23.49 20.61
N ALA A 22 5.60 22.58 21.58
CA ALA A 22 5.38 21.18 21.32
C ALA A 22 4.11 21.07 20.47
N ARG A 23 4.27 20.61 19.23
CA ARG A 23 3.14 20.34 18.32
C ARG A 23 2.36 19.20 18.97
N GLN A 24 1.24 19.52 19.63
CA GLN A 24 0.31 18.51 20.13
C GLN A 24 -0.04 17.59 18.97
N GLN A 25 0.38 16.33 19.10
CA GLN A 25 0.10 15.29 18.11
C GLN A 25 -1.41 15.07 18.15
N ALA A 26 -2.08 15.27 17.02
CA ALA A 26 -3.51 14.98 16.93
C ALA A 26 -3.75 13.51 17.29
N PRO A 27 -4.82 13.18 18.02
CA PRO A 27 -5.12 11.80 18.36
C PRO A 27 -5.22 10.95 17.09
N ALA A 28 -4.65 9.74 17.13
CA ALA A 28 -4.73 8.81 16.03
C ALA A 28 -6.21 8.55 15.68
N PRO A 29 -6.58 8.51 14.38
CA PRO A 29 -7.96 8.25 13.99
C PRO A 29 -8.44 6.93 14.57
N ARG A 30 -9.69 6.90 15.05
CA ARG A 30 -10.29 5.68 15.57
C ARG A 30 -10.41 4.66 14.44
N GLN A 31 -9.77 3.52 14.63
CA GLN A 31 -9.98 2.34 13.79
C GLN A 31 -11.41 1.82 14.01
N GLN A 32 -12.17 1.70 12.91
CA GLN A 32 -13.49 1.07 12.93
C GLN A 32 -13.30 -0.44 12.80
N LEU A 33 -14.01 -1.21 13.63
CA LEU A 33 -14.01 -2.67 13.53
C LEU A 33 -15.08 -3.13 12.55
N ALA A 34 -14.83 -4.26 11.89
CA ALA A 34 -15.72 -4.80 10.87
C ALA A 34 -17.14 -5.02 11.40
N GLU A 35 -17.32 -5.55 12.60
CA GLU A 35 -18.63 -5.81 13.20
C GLU A 35 -19.37 -4.55 13.68
N GLU A 36 -18.69 -3.41 13.80
CA GLU A 36 -19.32 -2.12 14.08
C GLU A 36 -20.01 -1.57 12.82
N VAL A 37 -19.53 -1.96 11.64
CA VAL A 37 -19.95 -1.39 10.34
C VAL A 37 -20.79 -2.37 9.53
N PHE A 38 -20.37 -3.64 9.45
CA PHE A 38 -21.02 -4.68 8.67
C PHE A 38 -21.87 -5.60 9.55
N LYS A 39 -23.04 -5.98 9.03
CA LYS A 39 -23.95 -6.89 9.73
C LYS A 39 -23.60 -8.36 9.45
N ASN A 40 -23.97 -9.23 10.39
CA ASN A 40 -23.84 -10.70 10.28
C ASN A 40 -22.39 -11.21 10.11
N ILE A 41 -21.41 -10.54 10.74
CA ILE A 41 -20.06 -11.10 10.89
C ILE A 41 -20.06 -12.14 12.01
N GLN A 42 -19.59 -13.34 11.72
CA GLN A 42 -19.57 -14.46 12.65
C GLN A 42 -18.14 -14.93 13.00
N VAL A 43 -17.29 -15.15 11.98
CA VAL A 43 -15.94 -15.74 12.17
C VAL A 43 -14.83 -14.68 12.14
N LEU A 44 -15.02 -13.56 11.43
CA LEU A 44 -13.99 -12.53 11.19
C LEU A 44 -14.22 -11.27 12.04
N LYS A 45 -14.56 -11.43 13.32
CA LYS A 45 -14.78 -10.32 14.26
C LYS A 45 -13.46 -9.76 14.80
N GLY A 46 -13.48 -8.52 15.30
CA GLY A 46 -12.34 -7.85 15.94
C GLY A 46 -11.30 -7.32 14.96
N MET A 47 -11.57 -7.42 13.66
CA MET A 47 -10.68 -6.99 12.59
C MET A 47 -11.02 -5.56 12.16
N PRO A 48 -10.02 -4.71 11.84
CA PRO A 48 -10.26 -3.44 11.16
C PRO A 48 -11.08 -3.58 9.86
N VAL A 49 -11.87 -2.56 9.53
CA VAL A 49 -12.65 -2.54 8.28
C VAL A 49 -11.79 -2.71 7.03
N ASP A 50 -10.62 -2.08 6.95
CA ASP A 50 -9.73 -2.17 5.79
C ASP A 50 -9.15 -3.59 5.61
N GLU A 51 -8.72 -4.23 6.70
CA GLU A 51 -8.27 -5.62 6.69
C GLU A 51 -9.43 -6.59 6.34
N PHE A 52 -10.65 -6.29 6.75
CA PHE A 52 -11.84 -7.08 6.40
C PHE A 52 -12.15 -7.01 4.92
N MET A 53 -12.10 -5.83 4.32
CA MET A 53 -12.28 -5.65 2.88
C MET A 53 -11.14 -6.32 2.09
N GLY A 54 -9.91 -6.24 2.59
CA GLY A 54 -8.77 -6.99 2.05
C GLY A 54 -8.99 -8.51 2.09
N THR A 55 -9.51 -9.03 3.20
CA THR A 55 -9.87 -10.44 3.38
C THR A 55 -10.94 -10.89 2.38
N MET A 56 -11.97 -10.08 2.13
CA MET A 56 -12.96 -10.37 1.09
C MET A 56 -12.30 -10.46 -0.30
N GLY A 57 -11.40 -9.52 -0.62
CA GLY A 57 -10.62 -9.56 -1.85
C GLY A 57 -9.76 -10.82 -1.99
N PHE A 58 -9.11 -11.25 -0.91
CA PHE A 58 -8.34 -12.50 -0.90
C PHE A 58 -9.23 -13.71 -1.21
N LEU A 59 -10.41 -13.79 -0.59
CA LEU A 59 -11.36 -14.88 -0.82
C LEU A 59 -11.87 -14.88 -2.27
N ALA A 60 -12.18 -13.71 -2.82
CA ALA A 60 -12.62 -13.54 -4.21
C ALA A 60 -11.53 -14.02 -5.18
N SER A 61 -10.30 -13.52 -5.00
CA SER A 61 -9.12 -13.91 -5.79
C SER A 61 -8.82 -15.41 -5.70
N ALA A 62 -8.84 -15.98 -4.49
CA ALA A 62 -8.56 -17.40 -4.29
C ALA A 62 -9.60 -18.29 -4.97
N THR A 63 -10.88 -17.89 -4.98
CA THR A 63 -12.00 -18.71 -5.49
C THR A 63 -12.38 -18.39 -6.93
N GLY A 64 -11.87 -17.31 -7.52
CA GLY A 64 -12.26 -16.84 -8.85
C GLY A 64 -13.70 -16.32 -8.92
N LEU A 65 -14.31 -16.01 -7.78
CA LEU A 65 -15.66 -15.45 -7.68
C LEU A 65 -15.59 -13.93 -7.53
N ASN A 66 -16.62 -13.24 -8.01
CA ASN A 66 -16.81 -11.82 -7.72
C ASN A 66 -17.63 -11.60 -6.43
N CYS A 67 -17.91 -10.35 -6.10
CA CYS A 67 -18.66 -9.95 -4.91
C CYS A 67 -20.09 -10.53 -4.90
N THR A 68 -20.84 -10.40 -5.99
CA THR A 68 -22.23 -10.88 -6.07
C THR A 68 -22.33 -12.40 -6.18
N ASP A 69 -21.35 -13.07 -6.79
CA ASP A 69 -21.27 -14.53 -6.84
C ASP A 69 -21.14 -15.15 -5.44
N CYS A 70 -20.40 -14.48 -4.55
CA CYS A 70 -20.24 -14.88 -3.15
C CYS A 70 -21.44 -14.48 -2.30
N HIS A 71 -21.99 -13.30 -2.57
CA HIS A 71 -23.13 -12.74 -1.87
C HIS A 71 -24.42 -13.09 -2.62
N VAL A 72 -25.44 -12.24 -2.55
CA VAL A 72 -26.69 -12.39 -3.32
C VAL A 72 -26.68 -11.34 -4.43
N ASP A 73 -27.30 -11.60 -5.58
CA ASP A 73 -27.26 -10.70 -6.74
C ASP A 73 -27.72 -9.27 -6.41
N GLU A 74 -28.72 -9.13 -5.53
CA GLU A 74 -29.23 -7.81 -5.12
C GLU A 74 -28.20 -7.00 -4.31
N SER A 75 -27.10 -7.61 -3.88
CA SER A 75 -25.98 -6.93 -3.24
C SER A 75 -25.32 -5.92 -4.17
N GLY A 76 -25.35 -6.13 -5.49
CA GLY A 76 -24.81 -5.18 -6.45
C GLY A 76 -25.46 -3.79 -6.41
N GLY A 77 -26.70 -3.70 -5.91
CA GLY A 77 -27.42 -2.43 -5.73
C GLY A 77 -27.71 -2.07 -4.26
N SER A 78 -27.27 -2.88 -3.31
CA SER A 78 -27.58 -2.67 -1.89
C SER A 78 -26.51 -3.23 -0.97
N TRP A 79 -25.76 -2.33 -0.33
CA TRP A 79 -24.77 -2.71 0.69
C TRP A 79 -25.37 -3.51 1.84
N ALA A 80 -26.66 -3.30 2.17
CA ALA A 80 -27.34 -4.05 3.22
C ALA A 80 -27.48 -5.54 2.88
N ARG A 81 -27.69 -5.87 1.60
CA ARG A 81 -27.85 -7.26 1.12
C ARG A 81 -26.56 -8.07 1.22
N TYR A 82 -25.40 -7.42 1.32
CA TYR A 82 -24.14 -8.10 1.64
C TYR A 82 -24.18 -8.80 3.02
N ALA A 83 -25.13 -8.51 3.90
CA ALA A 83 -25.28 -9.21 5.18
C ALA A 83 -26.06 -10.53 5.07
N ASP A 84 -26.81 -10.74 3.99
CA ASP A 84 -27.73 -11.87 3.87
C ASP A 84 -26.99 -13.19 3.87
N ASP A 85 -27.51 -14.15 4.64
CA ASP A 85 -26.87 -15.45 4.75
C ASP A 85 -27.23 -16.34 3.56
N ASN A 86 -26.27 -17.13 3.09
CA ASN A 86 -26.46 -18.07 2.00
C ASN A 86 -25.56 -19.30 2.20
N ALA A 87 -25.78 -20.35 1.40
CA ALA A 87 -25.02 -21.59 1.51
C ALA A 87 -23.51 -21.39 1.29
N LEU A 88 -23.11 -20.47 0.40
CA LEU A 88 -21.70 -20.17 0.14
C LEU A 88 -21.02 -19.56 1.35
N LYS A 89 -21.62 -18.57 2.02
CA LYS A 89 -21.10 -17.97 3.24
C LYS A 89 -20.98 -18.97 4.38
N GLN A 90 -22.00 -19.81 4.58
CA GLN A 90 -21.95 -20.87 5.58
C GLN A 90 -20.78 -21.82 5.31
N GLN A 91 -20.56 -22.18 4.05
CA GLN A 91 -19.43 -23.00 3.66
C GLN A 91 -18.10 -22.27 3.86
N THR A 92 -17.98 -21.00 3.48
CA THR A 92 -16.79 -20.18 3.69
C THR A 92 -16.42 -20.11 5.17
N ARG A 93 -17.38 -19.90 6.07
CA ARG A 93 -17.15 -19.92 7.53
C ARG A 93 -16.54 -21.25 7.99
N ARG A 94 -17.03 -22.39 7.49
CA ARG A 94 -16.45 -23.71 7.78
C ARG A 94 -15.03 -23.84 7.23
N MET A 95 -14.80 -23.35 6.01
CA MET A 95 -13.47 -23.38 5.39
C MET A 95 -12.45 -22.52 6.13
N LEU A 96 -12.85 -21.35 6.64
CA LEU A 96 -12.00 -20.51 7.49
C LEU A 96 -11.55 -21.26 8.76
N VAL A 97 -12.48 -21.94 9.43
CA VAL A 97 -12.15 -22.78 10.60
C VAL A 97 -11.22 -23.93 10.19
N MET A 98 -11.47 -24.58 9.04
CA MET A 98 -10.66 -25.68 8.54
C MET A 98 -9.21 -25.27 8.28
N VAL A 99 -8.96 -24.21 7.50
CA VAL A 99 -7.58 -23.77 7.17
C VAL A 99 -6.84 -23.31 8.43
N ASN A 100 -7.52 -22.61 9.34
CA ASN A 100 -6.95 -22.22 10.63
C ASN A 100 -6.57 -23.45 11.47
N THR A 101 -7.41 -24.48 11.48
CA THR A 101 -7.14 -25.73 12.20
C THR A 101 -5.96 -26.49 11.58
N ILE A 102 -5.88 -26.56 10.25
CA ILE A 102 -4.77 -27.20 9.54
C ILE A 102 -3.44 -26.51 9.89
N ASN A 103 -3.40 -25.18 9.82
CA ASN A 103 -2.19 -24.41 10.15
C ASN A 103 -1.77 -24.57 11.61
N LYS A 104 -2.72 -24.49 12.56
CA LYS A 104 -2.42 -24.69 13.98
C LYS A 104 -1.90 -26.09 14.29
N THR A 105 -2.54 -27.11 13.72
CA THR A 105 -2.26 -28.52 14.05
C THR A 105 -1.00 -29.06 13.38
N ASN A 106 -0.73 -28.63 12.15
CA ASN A 106 0.32 -29.25 11.32
C ASN A 106 1.53 -28.34 11.06
N PHE A 107 1.37 -27.02 11.21
CA PHE A 107 2.40 -26.04 10.85
C PHE A 107 2.78 -25.12 12.02
N GLY A 108 2.48 -25.52 13.26
CA GLY A 108 2.80 -24.75 14.46
C GLY A 108 2.14 -23.36 14.47
N GLY A 109 1.00 -23.21 13.81
CA GLY A 109 0.30 -21.94 13.64
C GLY A 109 0.80 -21.06 12.49
N ARG A 110 1.88 -21.45 11.78
CA ARG A 110 2.31 -20.74 10.56
C ARG A 110 1.24 -20.86 9.49
N GLN A 111 0.95 -19.75 8.80
CA GLN A 111 -0.01 -19.72 7.71
C GLN A 111 0.62 -20.28 6.42
N VAL A 112 0.60 -21.61 6.30
CA VAL A 112 1.13 -22.35 5.14
C VAL A 112 0.00 -22.75 4.20
N VAL A 113 -1.13 -23.19 4.75
CA VAL A 113 -2.33 -23.57 3.99
C VAL A 113 -3.31 -22.39 3.99
N THR A 114 -3.68 -21.92 2.81
CA THR A 114 -4.61 -20.80 2.61
C THR A 114 -5.73 -21.20 1.65
N CYS A 115 -6.72 -20.33 1.44
CA CYS A 115 -7.71 -20.57 0.38
C CYS A 115 -7.02 -20.70 -0.99
N ASN A 116 -5.98 -19.91 -1.25
CA ASN A 116 -5.23 -19.96 -2.50
C ASN A 116 -4.44 -21.26 -2.70
N THR A 117 -3.95 -21.92 -1.63
CA THR A 117 -3.23 -23.20 -1.80
C THR A 117 -4.11 -24.29 -2.40
N CYS A 118 -5.42 -24.26 -2.12
CA CYS A 118 -6.38 -25.27 -2.61
C CYS A 118 -7.14 -24.79 -3.85
N HIS A 119 -7.64 -23.56 -3.85
CA HIS A 119 -8.56 -23.09 -4.90
C HIS A 119 -7.85 -22.56 -6.14
N ARG A 120 -6.75 -21.81 -5.99
CA ARG A 120 -5.94 -21.27 -7.10
C ARG A 120 -6.76 -20.56 -8.21
N GLY A 121 -7.71 -19.72 -7.81
CA GLY A 121 -8.60 -19.00 -8.73
C GLY A 121 -9.77 -19.84 -9.25
N SER A 122 -9.98 -21.04 -8.71
CA SER A 122 -11.13 -21.89 -9.06
C SER A 122 -12.13 -21.99 -7.92
N ARG A 123 -13.42 -21.95 -8.26
CA ARG A 123 -14.52 -22.02 -7.28
C ARG A 123 -14.44 -23.26 -6.40
N LYS A 124 -13.99 -24.37 -6.97
CA LYS A 124 -13.81 -25.64 -6.25
C LYS A 124 -12.37 -26.12 -6.46
N PRO A 125 -11.66 -26.55 -5.39
CA PRO A 125 -10.34 -27.16 -5.55
C PRO A 125 -10.42 -28.34 -6.51
N ASN A 126 -9.53 -28.37 -7.51
CA ASN A 126 -9.43 -29.50 -8.42
C ASN A 126 -8.52 -30.57 -7.80
N VAL A 127 -9.05 -31.78 -7.63
CA VAL A 127 -8.31 -32.93 -7.09
C VAL A 127 -7.50 -33.65 -8.16
N MET A 128 -7.72 -33.34 -9.44
CA MET A 128 -6.96 -33.89 -10.55
C MET A 128 -5.88 -32.90 -11.00
N PRO A 129 -4.68 -33.38 -11.35
CA PRO A 129 -3.68 -32.54 -11.98
C PRO A 129 -4.18 -32.05 -13.35
N SER A 130 -3.86 -30.80 -13.70
CA SER A 130 -4.14 -30.25 -15.03
C SER A 130 -2.97 -30.58 -15.96
N ILE A 131 -3.27 -31.28 -17.07
CA ILE A 131 -2.28 -31.62 -18.12
C ILE A 131 -1.72 -30.35 -18.78
N ASP A 132 -2.57 -29.37 -19.07
CA ASP A 132 -2.14 -28.08 -19.62
C ASP A 132 -1.21 -27.35 -18.66
N ARG A 133 -1.43 -27.49 -17.35
CA ARG A 133 -0.55 -26.91 -16.35
C ARG A 133 0.74 -27.71 -16.12
N LEU A 134 0.74 -28.99 -16.45
CA LEU A 134 1.90 -29.87 -16.37
C LEU A 134 2.88 -29.61 -17.52
N TYR A 135 2.36 -29.39 -18.73
CA TYR A 135 3.18 -29.19 -19.94
C TYR A 135 3.22 -27.73 -20.43
N GLY A 136 2.41 -26.85 -19.85
CA GLY A 136 2.43 -25.42 -20.12
C GLY A 136 3.44 -24.66 -19.27
N GLU A 137 3.74 -23.44 -19.68
CA GLU A 137 4.54 -22.52 -18.89
C GLU A 137 3.74 -22.11 -17.64
N PRO A 138 4.26 -22.35 -16.42
CA PRO A 138 3.59 -21.87 -15.23
C PRO A 138 3.58 -20.34 -15.24
N PRO A 139 2.50 -19.69 -14.77
CA PRO A 139 2.54 -18.25 -14.59
C PRO A 139 3.72 -17.90 -13.68
N PRO A 140 4.42 -16.79 -13.95
CA PRO A 140 5.54 -16.37 -13.12
C PRO A 140 5.06 -16.20 -11.68
N ASP A 141 5.86 -16.67 -10.73
CA ASP A 141 5.57 -16.46 -9.32
C ASP A 141 5.62 -14.96 -9.01
N GLU A 142 4.69 -14.50 -8.17
CA GLU A 142 4.87 -13.21 -7.54
C GLU A 142 6.14 -13.27 -6.68
N PRO A 143 6.99 -12.24 -6.67
CA PRO A 143 8.22 -12.20 -5.86
C PRO A 143 7.95 -12.08 -4.34
N GLY A 144 6.79 -12.56 -3.88
CA GLY A 144 6.19 -12.44 -2.56
C GLY A 144 6.14 -13.76 -1.77
N ASP A 145 7.31 -14.23 -1.36
CA ASP A 145 7.59 -15.06 -0.16
C ASP A 145 9.05 -14.71 0.21
N PRO A 146 9.60 -14.97 1.42
CA PRO A 146 11.00 -14.66 1.69
C PRO A 146 11.86 -15.16 0.55
N ILE A 147 12.45 -14.22 -0.18
CA ILE A 147 13.19 -14.56 -1.39
C ILE A 147 14.40 -15.40 -0.99
N THR A 148 14.71 -16.40 -1.79
CA THR A 148 15.95 -17.16 -1.61
C THR A 148 17.12 -16.21 -1.78
N LEU A 149 17.91 -16.07 -0.71
CA LEU A 149 19.13 -15.27 -0.72
C LEU A 149 20.13 -15.84 -1.73
N VAL A 150 20.72 -14.98 -2.55
CA VAL A 150 21.88 -15.32 -3.37
C VAL A 150 23.12 -14.69 -2.73
N PRO A 151 23.96 -15.45 -2.01
CA PRO A 151 25.19 -14.91 -1.44
C PRO A 151 26.17 -14.47 -2.53
N GLY A 152 26.71 -13.25 -2.42
CA GLY A 152 27.99 -12.89 -3.03
C GLY A 152 28.03 -12.43 -4.50
N LYS A 153 26.90 -12.11 -5.16
CA LYS A 153 26.93 -11.56 -6.54
C LYS A 153 26.74 -10.03 -6.62
N LEU A 154 25.80 -9.45 -5.87
CA LEU A 154 25.55 -8.00 -5.79
C LEU A 154 25.21 -7.63 -4.34
N SER A 155 25.73 -6.49 -3.86
CA SER A 155 25.32 -5.94 -2.56
C SER A 155 24.07 -5.07 -2.70
N VAL A 156 23.28 -5.00 -1.63
CA VAL A 156 22.11 -4.11 -1.54
C VAL A 156 22.50 -2.66 -1.86
N ASP A 157 23.63 -2.20 -1.32
CA ASP A 157 24.12 -0.85 -1.55
C ASP A 157 24.43 -0.57 -3.01
N GLN A 158 25.05 -1.51 -3.73
CA GLN A 158 25.36 -1.34 -5.15
C GLN A 158 24.09 -1.12 -5.99
N VAL A 159 23.04 -1.91 -5.73
CA VAL A 159 21.77 -1.81 -6.46
C VAL A 159 21.07 -0.48 -6.14
N LEU A 160 21.00 -0.11 -4.85
CA LEU A 160 20.34 1.13 -4.43
C LEU A 160 21.13 2.38 -4.85
N ASP A 161 22.47 2.34 -4.86
CA ASP A 161 23.30 3.44 -5.35
C ASP A 161 23.18 3.61 -6.87
N LYS A 162 23.10 2.50 -7.62
CA LYS A 162 22.80 2.53 -9.06
C LYS A 162 21.43 3.18 -9.31
N TYR A 163 20.41 2.82 -8.55
CA TYR A 163 19.09 3.42 -8.65
C TYR A 163 19.11 4.93 -8.34
N ILE A 164 19.75 5.33 -7.24
CA ILE A 164 19.90 6.75 -6.88
C ILE A 164 20.61 7.54 -7.99
N ALA A 165 21.66 6.99 -8.58
CA ALA A 165 22.37 7.60 -9.70
C ALA A 165 21.47 7.69 -10.95
N ALA A 166 20.76 6.62 -11.30
CA ALA A 166 19.88 6.55 -12.46
C ALA A 166 18.76 7.59 -12.44
N LEU A 167 18.29 7.94 -11.23
CA LEU A 167 17.25 8.95 -11.03
C LEU A 167 17.75 10.40 -11.06
N GLY A 168 19.05 10.66 -11.05
CA GLY A 168 19.62 12.02 -11.05
C GLY A 168 20.60 12.33 -9.92
N GLY A 169 20.87 11.36 -9.03
CA GLY A 169 21.84 11.46 -7.95
C GLY A 169 21.29 12.05 -6.64
N ALA A 170 21.94 11.70 -5.53
CA ALA A 170 21.46 11.98 -4.17
C ALA A 170 21.15 13.47 -3.91
N GLN A 171 21.96 14.39 -4.43
CA GLN A 171 21.76 15.83 -4.23
C GLN A 171 20.46 16.33 -4.88
N ARG A 172 20.15 15.89 -6.11
CA ARG A 172 18.91 16.30 -6.80
C ARG A 172 17.69 15.65 -6.16
N LEU A 173 17.80 14.38 -5.77
CA LEU A 173 16.74 13.70 -5.02
C LEU A 173 16.42 14.41 -3.71
N ALA A 174 17.43 14.89 -2.97
CA ALA A 174 17.22 15.63 -1.73
C ALA A 174 16.61 17.03 -1.96
N ALA A 175 16.76 17.60 -3.15
CA ALA A 175 16.19 18.91 -3.52
C ALA A 175 14.71 18.83 -3.94
N LEU A 176 14.17 17.62 -4.21
CA LEU A 176 12.76 17.41 -4.46
C LEU A 176 12.01 17.23 -3.13
N THR A 177 11.31 18.27 -2.70
CA THR A 177 10.66 18.33 -1.38
C THR A 177 9.15 18.16 -1.43
N SER A 178 8.54 18.43 -2.58
CA SER A 178 7.11 18.25 -2.84
C SER A 178 6.86 18.15 -4.34
N PHE A 179 5.66 17.73 -4.72
CA PHE A 179 5.13 17.97 -6.05
C PHE A 179 3.61 18.01 -6.06
N THR A 180 3.06 18.67 -7.07
CA THR A 180 1.67 18.51 -7.49
C THR A 180 1.63 17.92 -8.89
N ALA A 181 0.74 16.99 -9.15
CA ALA A 181 0.63 16.36 -10.46
C ALA A 181 -0.83 16.26 -10.91
N LYS A 182 -1.04 16.25 -12.21
CA LYS A 182 -2.33 16.01 -12.87
C LYS A 182 -2.20 14.88 -13.86
N GLY A 183 -3.32 14.23 -14.14
CA GLY A 183 -3.33 13.13 -15.09
C GLY A 183 -4.69 12.46 -15.18
N THR A 184 -4.64 11.18 -15.52
CA THR A 184 -5.80 10.30 -15.55
C THR A 184 -5.63 9.11 -14.62
N HIS A 185 -6.74 8.60 -14.13
CA HIS A 185 -6.87 7.36 -13.42
C HIS A 185 -7.90 6.47 -14.11
N LEU A 186 -7.58 5.19 -14.25
CA LEU A 186 -8.49 4.18 -14.76
C LEU A 186 -8.50 3.01 -13.78
N GLY A 187 -9.63 2.86 -13.07
CA GLY A 187 -9.90 1.76 -12.17
C GLY A 187 -10.17 0.45 -12.90
N PHE A 188 -10.41 -0.59 -12.12
CA PHE A 188 -10.91 -1.86 -12.63
C PHE A 188 -12.39 -1.72 -13.01
N ASP A 189 -12.78 -2.25 -14.16
CA ASP A 189 -14.12 -2.15 -14.77
C ASP A 189 -14.64 -0.73 -15.09
N ASP A 190 -13.83 0.31 -14.89
CA ASP A 190 -14.15 1.65 -15.36
C ASP A 190 -14.23 1.70 -16.89
N ALA A 191 -15.30 2.29 -17.42
CA ALA A 191 -15.50 2.43 -18.86
C ALA A 191 -14.55 3.44 -19.52
N ALA A 192 -14.11 4.46 -18.78
CA ALA A 192 -13.24 5.53 -19.26
C ALA A 192 -12.39 6.11 -18.12
N PRO A 193 -11.22 6.71 -18.42
CA PRO A 193 -10.38 7.34 -17.41
C PRO A 193 -11.02 8.59 -16.81
N SER A 194 -10.82 8.79 -15.51
CA SER A 194 -11.19 10.00 -14.76
C SER A 194 -9.99 10.91 -14.56
N GLN A 195 -10.20 12.23 -14.45
CA GLN A 195 -9.11 13.16 -14.14
C GLN A 195 -8.64 12.98 -12.70
N ILE A 196 -7.35 13.20 -12.45
CA ILE A 196 -6.78 13.17 -11.11
C ILE A 196 -5.95 14.39 -10.78
N ASP A 197 -5.94 14.73 -9.49
CA ASP A 197 -4.94 15.59 -8.87
C ASP A 197 -4.17 14.80 -7.81
N ILE A 198 -2.84 14.93 -7.81
CA ILE A 198 -1.96 14.36 -6.79
C ILE A 198 -1.19 15.47 -6.11
N PHE A 199 -1.10 15.40 -4.79
CA PHE A 199 -0.29 16.25 -3.94
C PHE A 199 0.64 15.35 -3.13
N ALA A 200 1.92 15.68 -3.04
CA ALA A 200 2.83 14.87 -2.24
C ALA A 200 3.98 15.71 -1.67
N ARG A 201 4.50 15.27 -0.52
CA ARG A 201 5.68 15.86 0.13
C ARG A 201 6.67 14.78 0.53
N ALA A 202 7.96 15.12 0.48
CA ALA A 202 9.06 14.25 0.90
C ALA A 202 9.02 13.88 2.40
N THR A 203 8.23 14.61 3.20
CA THR A 203 7.95 14.33 4.61
C THR A 203 6.95 13.20 4.84
N GLY A 204 6.39 12.62 3.77
CA GLY A 204 5.56 11.41 3.80
C GLY A 204 4.06 11.67 3.65
N GLU A 205 3.62 12.91 3.45
CA GLU A 205 2.23 13.21 3.12
C GLU A 205 1.93 13.02 1.63
N ARG A 206 0.77 12.47 1.32
CA ARG A 206 0.28 12.29 -0.05
C ARG A 206 -1.24 12.36 -0.09
N ALA A 207 -1.79 13.00 -1.11
CA ALA A 207 -3.21 12.95 -1.41
C ALA A 207 -3.40 12.71 -2.90
N THR A 208 -4.33 11.83 -3.25
CA THR A 208 -4.79 11.60 -4.62
C THR A 208 -6.28 11.84 -4.63
N ILE A 209 -6.76 12.68 -5.55
CA ILE A 209 -8.17 12.96 -5.78
C ILE A 209 -8.51 12.48 -7.19
N VAL A 210 -9.54 11.66 -7.31
CA VAL A 210 -10.09 11.17 -8.57
C VAL A 210 -11.44 11.81 -8.79
N HIS A 211 -11.56 12.53 -9.90
CA HIS A 211 -12.76 13.25 -10.31
C HIS A 211 -13.66 12.34 -11.14
N ALA A 212 -14.24 11.32 -10.50
CA ALA A 212 -15.09 10.34 -11.17
C ALA A 212 -16.49 10.91 -11.47
N PRO A 213 -17.21 10.36 -12.47
CA PRO A 213 -18.58 10.78 -12.78
C PRO A 213 -19.55 10.63 -11.59
N SER A 214 -19.37 9.60 -10.75
CA SER A 214 -20.16 9.31 -9.55
C SER A 214 -19.89 10.27 -8.38
N GLY A 215 -18.82 11.06 -8.44
CA GLY A 215 -18.36 11.94 -7.38
C GLY A 215 -16.86 11.84 -7.16
N GLU A 216 -16.31 12.71 -6.32
CA GLU A 216 -14.88 12.64 -5.99
C GLU A 216 -14.59 11.44 -5.10
N SER A 217 -13.61 10.64 -5.48
CA SER A 217 -12.96 9.69 -4.56
C SER A 217 -11.55 10.16 -4.24
N SER A 218 -11.06 9.86 -3.04
CA SER A 218 -9.73 10.30 -2.63
C SER A 218 -9.05 9.31 -1.71
N THR A 219 -7.73 9.31 -1.76
CA THR A 219 -6.86 8.70 -0.76
C THR A 219 -5.98 9.79 -0.19
N ALA A 220 -5.95 9.94 1.13
CA ALA A 220 -5.12 10.93 1.81
C ALA A 220 -4.27 10.26 2.88
N LEU A 221 -3.01 10.66 2.98
CA LEU A 221 -2.02 10.30 3.99
C LEU A 221 -1.43 11.61 4.51
N ASN A 222 -1.59 11.87 5.81
CA ASN A 222 -1.06 13.08 6.45
C ASN A 222 0.33 12.88 7.08
N GLY A 223 1.02 11.80 6.71
CA GLY A 223 2.28 11.36 7.31
C GLY A 223 2.11 10.46 8.54
N GLN A 224 0.98 10.56 9.24
CA GLN A 224 0.68 9.73 10.42
C GLN A 224 -0.40 8.69 10.14
N ALA A 225 -1.55 9.13 9.63
CA ALA A 225 -2.72 8.33 9.32
C ALA A 225 -3.12 8.49 7.86
N ALA A 226 -3.86 7.51 7.35
CA ALA A 226 -4.38 7.54 6.00
C ALA A 226 -5.86 7.15 5.94
N TRP A 227 -6.53 7.64 4.91
CA TRP A 227 -7.96 7.43 4.68
C TRP A 227 -8.22 7.21 3.20
N ILE A 228 -9.30 6.47 2.94
CA ILE A 228 -9.94 6.40 1.63
C ILE A 228 -11.34 6.97 1.78
N ALA A 229 -11.70 7.89 0.91
CA ALA A 229 -13.06 8.42 0.81
C ALA A 229 -13.63 8.23 -0.59
N ALA A 230 -14.90 7.87 -0.68
CA ALA A 230 -15.61 7.74 -1.95
C ALA A 230 -17.12 7.93 -1.71
N PRO A 231 -17.90 8.23 -2.78
CA PRO A 231 -19.35 8.29 -2.68
C PRO A 231 -19.94 6.98 -2.13
N PRO A 232 -21.05 7.04 -1.37
CA PRO A 232 -21.72 5.83 -0.85
C PRO A 232 -22.22 4.87 -1.94
N ALA A 233 -22.40 5.33 -3.18
CA ALA A 233 -22.72 4.47 -4.31
C ALA A 233 -21.56 3.53 -4.68
N ASP A 234 -20.31 3.97 -4.45
CA ASP A 234 -19.11 3.27 -4.91
C ASP A 234 -18.49 2.40 -3.81
N LYS A 235 -18.71 2.74 -2.53
CA LYS A 235 -18.15 2.00 -1.39
C LYS A 235 -19.14 1.81 -0.24
N PRO A 236 -19.13 0.64 0.42
CA PRO A 236 -19.99 0.39 1.59
C PRO A 236 -19.58 1.22 2.82
N VAL A 237 -18.32 1.68 2.85
CA VAL A 237 -17.78 2.54 3.90
C VAL A 237 -17.26 3.81 3.23
N PRO A 238 -18.08 4.88 3.17
CA PRO A 238 -17.76 6.08 2.41
C PRO A 238 -16.48 6.80 2.87
N LEU A 239 -16.12 6.66 4.15
CA LEU A 239 -14.84 7.12 4.70
C LEU A 239 -14.24 6.01 5.56
N MET A 240 -13.14 5.43 5.07
CA MET A 240 -12.44 4.33 5.70
C MET A 240 -11.05 4.78 6.14
N VAL A 241 -10.69 4.49 7.39
CA VAL A 241 -9.31 4.66 7.90
C VAL A 241 -8.47 3.48 7.45
N ILE A 242 -7.25 3.73 6.98
CA ILE A 242 -6.27 2.68 6.68
C ILE A 242 -5.39 2.46 7.91
N THR A 243 -5.23 1.20 8.32
CA THR A 243 -4.62 0.85 9.61
C THR A 243 -3.53 -0.21 9.47
N GLY A 244 -2.84 -0.51 10.58
CA GLY A 244 -1.89 -1.61 10.70
C GLY A 244 -0.80 -1.64 9.61
N GLN A 245 -0.55 -2.84 9.09
CA GLN A 245 0.45 -3.06 8.05
C GLN A 245 0.08 -2.40 6.71
N GLU A 246 -1.22 -2.22 6.42
CA GLU A 246 -1.63 -1.53 5.18
C GLU A 246 -1.27 -0.05 5.22
N LEU A 247 -1.41 0.60 6.39
CA LEU A 247 -0.93 1.97 6.57
C LEU A 247 0.60 2.07 6.39
N ALA A 248 1.36 1.07 6.84
CA ALA A 248 2.80 0.99 6.59
C ALA A 248 3.11 0.85 5.08
N GLY A 249 2.34 0.04 4.36
CA GLY A 249 2.40 -0.10 2.91
C GLY A 249 2.09 1.21 2.17
N VAL A 250 1.01 1.92 2.54
CA VAL A 250 0.64 3.21 1.93
C VAL A 250 1.70 4.28 2.19
N LYS A 251 2.36 4.27 3.36
CA LYS A 251 3.51 5.15 3.65
C LYS A 251 4.69 4.83 2.74
N LEU A 252 4.98 3.55 2.51
CA LEU A 252 6.00 3.13 1.54
C LEU A 252 5.66 3.57 0.11
N ASP A 253 4.41 3.36 -0.33
CA ASP A 253 3.90 3.77 -1.65
C ASP A 253 4.08 5.28 -1.88
N ALA A 254 3.90 6.10 -0.84
CA ALA A 254 4.16 7.55 -0.90
C ALA A 254 5.66 7.88 -0.93
N ALA A 255 6.47 7.20 -0.12
CA ALA A 255 7.90 7.46 0.02
C ALA A 255 8.71 7.09 -1.24
N ILE A 256 8.27 6.12 -2.05
CA ILE A 256 8.95 5.72 -3.29
C ILE A 256 9.05 6.86 -4.31
N PHE A 257 8.13 7.83 -4.28
CA PHE A 257 8.21 9.03 -5.14
C PHE A 257 9.24 10.07 -4.65
N PHE A 258 9.82 9.87 -3.47
CA PHE A 258 10.93 10.66 -2.92
C PHE A 258 12.10 9.76 -2.48
N PRO A 259 12.75 9.06 -3.43
CA PRO A 259 13.62 7.90 -3.14
C PRO A 259 15.00 8.26 -2.58
N GLY A 260 15.27 9.53 -2.25
CA GLY A 260 16.55 9.96 -1.66
C GLY A 260 16.90 9.25 -0.35
N ARG A 261 15.91 8.67 0.33
CA ARG A 261 16.07 7.87 1.55
C ARG A 261 15.73 6.39 1.38
N ILE A 262 15.77 5.86 0.15
CA ILE A 262 15.34 4.48 -0.14
C ILE A 262 16.03 3.44 0.74
N LYS A 263 17.32 3.61 1.03
CA LYS A 263 18.10 2.72 1.89
C LYS A 263 17.52 2.59 3.31
N GLN A 264 16.83 3.63 3.80
CA GLN A 264 16.21 3.66 5.12
C GLN A 264 14.70 3.36 5.10
N LEU A 265 14.09 3.16 3.92
CA LEU A 265 12.66 2.86 3.82
C LEU A 265 12.33 1.45 4.31
N LEU A 266 13.25 0.50 4.11
CA LEU A 266 13.13 -0.88 4.59
C LEU A 266 14.33 -1.27 5.45
N THR A 267 14.16 -2.34 6.20
CA THR A 267 15.20 -2.97 7.03
C THR A 267 15.42 -4.42 6.62
N ASN A 268 16.48 -5.06 7.13
CA ASN A 268 16.79 -6.47 6.87
C ASN A 268 16.78 -6.82 5.38
N TRP A 269 17.45 -6.00 4.57
CA TRP A 269 17.51 -6.17 3.13
C TRP A 269 18.10 -7.52 2.70
N ARG A 270 17.52 -8.10 1.65
CA ARG A 270 17.87 -9.38 1.06
C ARG A 270 17.96 -9.20 -0.44
N VAL A 271 18.99 -9.76 -1.06
CA VAL A 271 19.13 -9.78 -2.52
C VAL A 271 18.63 -11.13 -3.01
N GLY A 272 17.67 -11.11 -3.93
CA GLY A 272 17.07 -12.33 -4.45
C GLY A 272 17.71 -12.75 -5.77
N ILE A 273 17.27 -13.88 -6.27
CA ILE A 273 17.64 -14.37 -7.60
C ILE A 273 17.13 -13.35 -8.64
N PRO A 274 17.96 -12.91 -9.62
CA PRO A 274 17.47 -12.11 -10.74
C PRO A 274 16.27 -12.77 -11.41
N LEU A 275 15.32 -11.97 -11.86
CA LEU A 275 14.13 -12.46 -12.55
C LEU A 275 13.92 -11.69 -13.85
N ILE A 276 13.19 -12.29 -14.78
CA ILE A 276 12.80 -11.63 -16.01
C ILE A 276 11.43 -10.98 -15.78
N LEU A 277 11.35 -9.68 -16.02
CA LEU A 277 10.12 -8.88 -16.00
C LEU A 277 9.93 -8.23 -17.36
N ASP A 278 8.81 -8.55 -18.03
CA ASP A 278 8.46 -8.00 -19.34
C ASP A 278 9.64 -8.07 -20.34
N ASP A 279 10.25 -9.26 -20.45
CA ASP A 279 11.42 -9.58 -21.28
C ASP A 279 12.73 -8.85 -20.91
N ARG A 280 12.84 -8.37 -19.67
CA ARG A 280 14.05 -7.70 -19.15
C ARG A 280 14.55 -8.31 -17.86
N ASP A 281 15.87 -8.40 -17.73
CA ASP A 281 16.50 -8.79 -16.47
C ASP A 281 16.26 -7.73 -15.39
N ALA A 282 15.84 -8.19 -14.22
CA ALA A 282 15.59 -7.36 -13.06
C ALA A 282 16.22 -7.96 -11.79
N ILE A 283 16.85 -7.08 -11.01
CA ILE A 283 17.41 -7.41 -9.70
C ILE A 283 16.36 -7.12 -8.64
N GLN A 284 16.04 -8.11 -7.81
CA GLN A 284 15.08 -7.95 -6.71
C GLN A 284 15.78 -7.75 -5.36
N LEU A 285 15.32 -6.74 -4.63
CA LEU A 285 15.68 -6.48 -3.25
C LEU A 285 14.43 -6.60 -2.38
N GLN A 286 14.48 -7.44 -1.35
CA GLN A 286 13.38 -7.58 -0.40
C GLN A 286 13.80 -7.03 0.97
N GLY A 287 12.90 -6.31 1.63
CA GLY A 287 13.12 -5.80 2.97
C GLY A 287 11.84 -5.73 3.79
N ASP A 288 12.03 -5.59 5.10
CA ASP A 288 10.94 -5.53 6.07
C ASP A 288 10.47 -4.07 6.18
N ILE A 289 9.15 -3.87 6.07
CA ILE A 289 8.54 -2.53 6.13
C ILE A 289 8.44 -2.09 7.60
N PRO A 290 8.90 -0.88 7.97
CA PRO A 290 8.67 -0.31 9.29
C PRO A 290 7.17 -0.22 9.60
N GLY A 291 6.71 -0.91 10.64
CA GLY A 291 5.27 -1.04 10.96
C GLY A 291 4.64 -2.38 10.53
N GLY A 292 5.42 -3.25 9.89
CA GLY A 292 5.05 -4.63 9.55
C GLY A 292 4.75 -4.83 8.07
N GLY A 293 4.82 -6.09 7.63
CA GLY A 293 4.79 -6.47 6.22
C GLY A 293 6.17 -6.49 5.58
N VAL A 294 6.21 -6.89 4.31
CA VAL A 294 7.45 -7.03 3.51
C VAL A 294 7.21 -6.41 2.15
N ALA A 295 8.26 -5.81 1.59
CA ALA A 295 8.27 -5.33 0.22
C ALA A 295 9.45 -5.91 -0.56
N THR A 296 9.19 -6.33 -1.79
CA THR A 296 10.18 -6.68 -2.81
C THR A 296 10.18 -5.59 -3.88
N LEU A 297 11.34 -4.96 -4.10
CA LEU A 297 11.58 -3.94 -5.10
C LEU A 297 12.41 -4.56 -6.23
N CYS A 298 11.92 -4.49 -7.47
CA CYS A 298 12.59 -5.01 -8.65
C CYS A 298 13.11 -3.85 -9.50
N PHE A 299 14.42 -3.85 -9.74
CA PHE A 299 15.13 -2.84 -10.51
C PHE A 299 15.55 -3.42 -11.85
N ASP A 300 15.24 -2.73 -12.94
CA ASP A 300 15.71 -3.07 -14.29
C ASP A 300 17.25 -3.07 -14.30
N GLU A 301 17.86 -4.17 -14.73
CA GLU A 301 19.30 -4.39 -14.59
C GLU A 301 20.10 -3.43 -15.47
N GLU A 302 19.59 -3.02 -16.63
CA GLU A 302 20.26 -2.11 -17.56
C GLU A 302 20.22 -0.66 -17.02
N THR A 303 19.01 -0.14 -16.86
CA THR A 303 18.75 1.27 -16.52
C THR A 303 18.94 1.58 -15.04
N GLY A 304 18.84 0.57 -14.17
CA GLY A 304 18.83 0.72 -12.72
C GLY A 304 17.53 1.30 -12.14
N LEU A 305 16.48 1.50 -12.95
CA LEU A 305 15.22 2.08 -12.50
C LEU A 305 14.35 1.04 -11.79
N LEU A 306 13.62 1.47 -10.76
CA LEU A 306 12.58 0.64 -10.12
C LEU A 306 11.44 0.42 -11.11
N VAL A 307 11.19 -0.84 -11.48
CA VAL A 307 10.13 -1.20 -12.45
C VAL A 307 8.94 -1.88 -11.78
N ARG A 308 9.16 -2.52 -10.62
CA ARG A 308 8.09 -3.17 -9.87
C ARG A 308 8.34 -3.08 -8.38
N MET A 309 7.28 -2.86 -7.62
CA MET A 309 7.25 -3.10 -6.18
C MET A 309 6.12 -4.07 -5.87
N VAL A 310 6.40 -5.10 -5.08
CA VAL A 310 5.40 -6.01 -4.53
C VAL A 310 5.47 -5.90 -3.02
N ARG A 311 4.37 -5.53 -2.38
CA ARG A 311 4.24 -5.55 -0.92
C ARG A 311 3.14 -6.47 -0.50
N TYR A 312 3.25 -7.03 0.69
CA TYR A 312 2.17 -7.80 1.27
C TYR A 312 1.99 -7.53 2.75
N THR A 313 0.76 -7.69 3.19
CA THR A 313 0.35 -7.63 4.59
C THR A 313 -0.26 -8.98 5.01
N ASP A 314 -0.14 -9.31 6.28
CA ASP A 314 -0.76 -10.50 6.84
C ASP A 314 -2.27 -10.30 7.00
N SER A 315 -3.06 -11.35 6.74
CA SER A 315 -4.47 -11.44 7.13
C SER A 315 -4.76 -12.85 7.64
N PRO A 316 -5.91 -13.11 8.30
CA PRO A 316 -6.26 -14.44 8.80
C PRO A 316 -6.40 -15.51 7.70
N VAL A 317 -6.55 -15.12 6.43
CA VAL A 317 -6.84 -16.05 5.32
C VAL A 317 -5.68 -16.23 4.34
N GLY A 318 -4.65 -15.40 4.45
CA GLY A 318 -3.55 -15.34 3.50
C GLY A 318 -2.88 -13.97 3.51
N ARG A 319 -1.84 -13.81 2.69
CA ARG A 319 -1.21 -12.52 2.48
C ARG A 319 -2.01 -11.66 1.50
N LEU A 320 -2.24 -10.41 1.85
CA LEU A 320 -2.86 -9.42 0.97
C LEU A 320 -1.77 -8.80 0.11
N VAL A 321 -1.66 -9.24 -1.14
CA VAL A 321 -0.61 -8.80 -2.06
C VAL A 321 -1.06 -7.55 -2.81
N THR A 322 -0.17 -6.56 -2.88
CA THR A 322 -0.29 -5.38 -3.73
C THR A 322 0.97 -5.25 -4.58
N ARG A 323 0.79 -5.12 -5.90
CA ARG A 323 1.85 -4.95 -6.88
C ARG A 323 1.70 -3.61 -7.58
N THR A 324 2.79 -2.84 -7.65
CA THR A 324 2.86 -1.59 -8.39
C THR A 324 3.93 -1.72 -9.47
N ASP A 325 3.52 -1.55 -10.72
CA ASP A 325 4.39 -1.54 -11.89
C ASP A 325 4.63 -0.09 -12.35
N TYR A 326 5.89 0.32 -12.47
CA TYR A 326 6.29 1.69 -12.82
C TYR A 326 6.81 1.75 -14.25
N HIS A 327 6.36 2.75 -14.98
CA HIS A 327 6.70 2.95 -16.38
C HIS A 327 6.91 4.43 -16.71
N GLU A 328 7.48 4.69 -17.88
CA GLU A 328 7.60 6.03 -18.45
C GLU A 328 8.26 7.03 -17.51
N TYR A 329 9.47 6.74 -17.07
CA TYR A 329 10.26 7.69 -16.29
C TYR A 329 10.57 8.94 -17.12
N ARG A 330 10.18 10.12 -16.63
CA ARG A 330 10.49 11.41 -17.24
C ARG A 330 11.25 12.28 -16.26
N GLU A 331 12.14 13.13 -16.79
CA GLU A 331 12.90 14.06 -15.97
C GLU A 331 12.03 15.26 -15.56
N VAL A 332 11.99 15.55 -14.26
CA VAL A 332 11.35 16.73 -13.69
C VAL A 332 12.31 17.34 -12.67
N ALA A 333 12.72 18.60 -12.89
CA ALA A 333 13.76 19.28 -12.11
C ALA A 333 15.05 18.45 -11.94
N GLY A 334 15.46 17.72 -12.98
CA GLY A 334 16.66 16.87 -12.97
C GLY A 334 16.50 15.57 -12.19
N VAL A 335 15.28 15.20 -11.79
CA VAL A 335 14.95 13.92 -11.15
C VAL A 335 14.05 13.11 -12.08
N LYS A 336 14.38 11.85 -12.34
CA LYS A 336 13.47 10.96 -13.06
C LYS A 336 12.33 10.51 -12.14
N VAL A 337 11.10 10.66 -12.60
CA VAL A 337 9.87 10.26 -11.88
C VAL A 337 9.00 9.43 -12.82
N PRO A 338 8.35 8.34 -12.36
CA PRO A 338 7.45 7.57 -13.21
C PRO A 338 6.21 8.40 -13.55
N PHE A 339 5.90 8.55 -14.85
CA PHE A 339 4.69 9.21 -15.32
C PHE A 339 3.54 8.22 -15.54
N ARG A 340 3.81 6.91 -15.52
CA ARG A 340 2.76 5.90 -15.58
C ARG A 340 3.01 4.83 -14.54
N TRP A 341 1.99 4.42 -13.81
CA TRP A 341 2.08 3.22 -12.97
C TRP A 341 0.75 2.48 -12.88
N THR A 342 0.84 1.18 -12.67
CA THR A 342 -0.33 0.31 -12.46
C THR A 342 -0.21 -0.36 -11.11
N GLN A 343 -1.15 -0.07 -10.22
CA GLN A 343 -1.29 -0.75 -8.93
C GLN A 343 -2.36 -1.84 -9.06
N ARG A 344 -2.06 -3.07 -8.65
CA ARG A 344 -2.96 -4.23 -8.63
C ARG A 344 -2.99 -4.80 -7.22
N TRP A 345 -4.17 -5.15 -6.75
CA TRP A 345 -4.39 -5.86 -5.48
C TRP A 345 -5.47 -6.92 -5.69
N LEU A 346 -5.72 -7.73 -4.67
CA LEU A 346 -6.55 -8.94 -4.80
C LEU A 346 -8.02 -8.69 -5.16
N SER A 347 -8.49 -7.44 -5.10
CA SER A 347 -9.86 -7.05 -5.45
C SER A 347 -9.94 -5.89 -6.46
N GLY A 348 -8.84 -5.54 -7.13
CA GLY A 348 -8.90 -4.46 -8.10
C GLY A 348 -7.56 -4.03 -8.69
N ARG A 349 -7.66 -2.99 -9.52
CA ARG A 349 -6.54 -2.36 -10.22
C ARG A 349 -6.78 -0.86 -10.31
N SER A 350 -5.70 -0.10 -10.34
CA SER A 350 -5.70 1.32 -10.68
C SER A 350 -4.52 1.61 -11.58
N GLN A 351 -4.80 2.19 -12.73
CA GLN A 351 -3.80 2.72 -13.66
C GLN A 351 -3.75 4.23 -13.50
N PHE A 352 -2.56 4.78 -13.48
CA PHE A 352 -2.32 6.21 -13.36
C PHE A 352 -1.42 6.64 -14.50
N GLU A 353 -1.78 7.74 -15.17
CA GLU A 353 -0.99 8.35 -16.22
C GLU A 353 -0.94 9.87 -16.01
N LEU A 354 0.23 10.40 -15.71
CA LEU A 354 0.45 11.81 -15.47
C LEU A 354 0.62 12.57 -16.78
N THR A 355 -0.05 13.71 -16.87
CA THR A 355 0.14 14.67 -17.96
C THR A 355 1.02 15.84 -17.51
N GLU A 356 1.04 16.13 -16.21
CA GLU A 356 1.77 17.25 -15.63
C GLU A 356 2.31 16.87 -14.25
N LEU A 357 3.54 17.32 -13.95
CA LEU A 357 4.10 17.29 -12.60
C LEU A 357 4.89 18.58 -12.35
N GLN A 358 4.48 19.33 -11.33
CA GLN A 358 5.14 20.55 -10.87
C GLN A 358 5.93 20.23 -9.58
N PRO A 359 7.27 20.27 -9.63
CA PRO A 359 8.11 19.98 -8.48
C PRO A 359 8.20 21.19 -7.54
N ASN A 360 8.43 20.91 -6.25
CA ASN A 360 8.68 21.90 -5.20
C ASN A 360 7.58 22.95 -5.01
N THR A 361 6.35 22.61 -5.39
CA THR A 361 5.17 23.46 -5.18
C THR A 361 4.83 23.56 -3.68
N PRO A 362 4.57 24.76 -3.14
CA PRO A 362 4.01 24.90 -1.80
C PRO A 362 2.59 24.31 -1.74
N ILE A 363 2.36 23.37 -0.85
CA ILE A 363 1.05 22.70 -0.68
C ILE A 363 0.53 23.03 0.72
N SER A 364 -0.75 23.29 0.91
CA SER A 364 -1.33 23.44 2.25
C SER A 364 -1.44 22.07 2.95
N SER A 365 -1.20 22.01 4.27
CA SER A 365 -1.40 20.76 5.03
C SER A 365 -2.84 20.26 4.99
N GLU A 366 -3.80 21.15 4.75
CA GLU A 366 -5.22 20.81 4.62
C GLU A 366 -5.49 19.85 3.45
N ARG A 367 -4.64 19.84 2.41
CA ARG A 367 -4.77 18.89 1.28
C ARG A 367 -4.55 17.44 1.70
N PHE A 368 -3.87 17.21 2.81
CA PHE A 368 -3.58 15.87 3.34
C PHE A 368 -4.45 15.50 4.53
N ALA A 369 -5.34 16.39 4.97
CA ALA A 369 -6.25 16.12 6.07
C ALA A 369 -7.23 14.99 5.71
N GLN A 370 -7.91 14.46 6.72
CA GLN A 370 -9.01 13.52 6.52
C GLN A 370 -9.98 14.09 5.47
N PRO A 371 -10.25 13.36 4.38
CA PRO A 371 -11.13 13.86 3.33
C PRO A 371 -12.56 14.04 3.83
N VAL A 372 -13.24 15.03 3.25
CA VAL A 372 -14.67 15.23 3.43
C VAL A 372 -15.37 14.66 2.21
N ILE A 373 -16.29 13.73 2.41
CA ILE A 373 -17.13 13.19 1.33
C ILE A 373 -18.04 14.32 0.88
N ARG A 374 -17.93 14.69 -0.40
CA ARG A 374 -18.82 15.66 -1.03
C ARG A 374 -19.70 14.90 -1.99
N ASP A 375 -20.98 14.76 -1.65
CA ASP A 375 -21.96 14.33 -2.62
C ASP A 375 -22.06 15.43 -3.69
N ARG A 376 -22.08 15.05 -4.97
CA ARG A 376 -22.42 15.99 -6.03
C ARG A 376 -23.93 16.30 -5.88
N PRO A 377 -24.33 17.58 -5.84
CA PRO A 377 -25.74 17.96 -5.67
C PRO A 377 -26.63 17.43 -6.79
#